data_AF-A0A3D2MFM4-F1
#
_entry.id   AF-A0A3D2MFM4-F1
#
_cell.length_a   1.000
_cell.length_b   1.000
_cell.length_c   1.000
_cell.angle_alpha   90.00
_cell.angle_beta   90.00
_cell.angle_gamma   90.00
#
_symmetry.space_group_name_H-M   'P 1'
#
loop_
_entity.id
_entity.type
_entity.pdbx_description
1 polymer ?
#
loop_
_entity_poly.entity_id
_entity_poly.type
_entity_poly.pdbx_seq_one_letter_code
_entity_poly.pdbx_strand_id
1 'polypeptide(L)' 'MDIEFKSARELYMKVIPALNTKRRILNKKGIKISDKEIFEYLVKNIWSTKEGLALCDIVNDILSTNDDVFRKVKE' A
#
# COMPACT_ATOMS: atom_id res chain seq x y z
N MET A 1 -21.49 5.68 -6.68
CA MET A 1 -20.64 6.88 -6.81
C MET A 1 -19.22 6.37 -6.89
N ASP A 2 -18.72 6.20 -8.10
CA ASP A 2 -17.38 5.72 -8.35
C ASP A 2 -16.39 6.83 -8.00
N ILE A 3 -15.48 6.54 -7.07
CA ILE A 3 -14.45 7.49 -6.65
C ILE A 3 -13.28 7.32 -7.61
N GLU A 4 -13.21 8.19 -8.62
CA GLU A 4 -12.05 8.28 -9.51
C GLU A 4 -10.98 9.17 -8.87
N PHE A 5 -9.77 8.62 -8.67
CA PHE A 5 -8.63 9.39 -8.19
C PHE A 5 -7.90 10.04 -9.36
N LYS A 6 -7.76 11.37 -9.33
CA LYS A 6 -7.14 12.12 -10.42
C LYS A 6 -5.60 12.04 -10.40
N SER A 7 -5.02 11.55 -9.30
CA SER A 7 -3.58 11.42 -9.15
C SER A 7 -3.19 10.39 -8.09
N ALA A 8 -1.97 9.85 -8.22
CA ALA A 8 -1.36 9.00 -7.19
C ALA A 8 -1.25 9.71 -5.83
N ARG A 9 -1.12 11.04 -5.81
CA ARG A 9 -1.07 11.84 -4.57
C ARG A 9 -2.40 11.82 -3.82
N GLU A 10 -3.50 11.95 -4.55
CA GLU A 10 -4.84 11.92 -3.97
C GLU A 10 -5.15 10.54 -3.39
N LEU A 11 -4.82 9.49 -4.14
CA LEU A 11 -4.92 8.12 -3.67
C LEU A 11 -4.08 7.91 -2.40
N TYR A 12 -2.81 8.32 -2.44
CA TYR A 12 -1.89 8.23 -1.30
C TYR A 12 -2.51 8.85 -0.05
N MET A 13 -3.02 10.09 -0.13
CA MET A 13 -3.65 10.79 0.99
C MET A 13 -4.84 10.02 1.58
N LYS A 14 -5.65 9.38 0.74
CA LYS A 14 -6.82 8.59 1.18
C LYS A 14 -6.42 7.29 1.89
N VAL A 15 -5.30 6.69 1.47
CA VAL A 15 -4.84 5.41 2.03
C VAL A 15 -3.80 5.56 3.15
N ILE A 16 -3.39 6.79 3.51
CA ILE A 16 -2.52 7.07 4.66
C ILE A 16 -2.93 6.30 5.94
N PRO A 17 -4.22 6.19 6.32
CA PRO A 17 -4.60 5.44 7.51
C PRO A 17 -4.28 3.93 7.41
N ALA A 18 -4.49 3.34 6.23
CA ALA A 18 -4.19 1.94 5.96
C ALA A 18 -2.66 1.70 5.91
N LEU A 19 -1.93 2.58 5.23
CA LEU A 19 -0.46 2.53 5.18
C LEU A 19 0.17 2.64 6.57
N ASN A 20 -0.30 3.59 7.38
CA ASN A 20 0.18 3.74 8.77
C ASN A 20 -0.07 2.49 9.61
N THR A 21 -1.24 1.86 9.43
CA THR A 21 -1.57 0.61 10.12
C THR A 21 -0.60 -0.49 9.70
N LYS A 22 -0.40 -0.67 8.40
CA LYS A 22 0.53 -1.68 7.86
C LYS A 22 1.97 -1.43 8.32
N ARG A 23 2.46 -0.18 8.23
CA ARG A 23 3.79 0.21 8.73
C ARG A 23 3.97 -0.12 10.20
N ARG A 24 2.97 0.15 11.04
CA ARG A 24 3.04 -0.19 12.47
C ARG A 24 3.15 -1.69 12.70
N ILE A 25 2.42 -2.51 11.94
CA ILE A 25 2.52 -3.98 12.00
C ILE A 25 3.91 -4.44 11.56
N LEU A 26 4.41 -3.93 10.44
CA LEU A 26 5.74 -4.27 9.91
C LEU A 26 6.86 -3.89 10.89
N ASN A 27 6.80 -2.68 11.47
CA ASN A 27 7.75 -2.23 12.48
C ASN A 27 7.75 -3.14 13.73
N LYS A 28 6.57 -3.59 14.19
CA LYS A 28 6.47 -4.56 15.30
C LYS A 28 7.11 -5.91 14.96
N LYS A 29 7.18 -6.29 13.69
CA LYS A 29 7.86 -7.49 13.18
C LYS A 29 9.35 -7.26 12.87
N GLY A 30 9.90 -6.09 13.20
CA GLY A 30 11.30 -5.72 12.95
C GLY A 30 11.57 -5.21 11.54
N ILE A 31 10.54 -5.08 10.70
CA ILE A 31 10.66 -4.58 9.32
C ILE A 31 10.51 -3.06 9.34
N LYS A 32 11.63 -2.34 9.31
CA LYS A 32 11.64 -0.87 9.28
C LYS A 32 11.45 -0.37 7.86
N ILE A 33 10.24 0.06 7.53
CA ILE A 33 9.87 0.59 6.20
C ILE A 33 8.97 1.82 6.35
N SER A 34 9.04 2.74 5.39
CA SER A 34 8.19 3.93 5.34
C SER A 34 6.84 3.66 4.65
N ASP A 35 5.84 4.50 4.93
CA ASP A 35 4.53 4.43 4.26
C ASP A 35 4.67 4.58 2.73
N LYS A 36 5.64 5.40 2.31
CA LYS A 36 5.99 5.62 0.90
C LYS A 36 6.52 4.35 0.24
N GLU A 37 7.48 3.66 0.87
CA GLU A 37 8.04 2.42 0.32
C GLU A 37 6.98 1.31 0.21
N ILE A 38 6.08 1.19 1.19
CA ILE A 38 4.93 0.26 1.11
C ILE A 38 4.06 0.59 -0.10
N PHE A 39 3.69 1.87 -0.26
CA PHE A 39 2.84 2.31 -1.36
C PHE A 39 3.49 2.10 -2.72
N GLU A 40 4.76 2.51 -2.88
CA GLU A 40 5.50 2.33 -4.14
C GLU A 40 5.66 0.86 -4.52
N TYR A 41 5.86 -0.03 -3.54
CA TYR A 41 5.90 -1.47 -3.78
C TYR A 41 4.56 -1.98 -4.34
N LEU A 42 3.44 -1.61 -3.70
CA LEU A 42 2.11 -2.03 -4.12
C LEU A 42 1.74 -1.48 -5.50
N VAL A 43 2.06 -0.21 -5.78
CA VAL A 43 1.89 0.41 -7.10
C VAL A 43 2.64 -0.39 -8.17
N LYS A 44 3.92 -0.70 -7.94
CA LYS A 44 4.77 -1.35 -8.94
C LYS A 44 4.45 -2.81 -9.18
N ASN A 45 4.08 -3.56 -8.13
CA ASN A 45 3.96 -5.02 -8.19
C ASN A 45 2.51 -5.53 -8.24
N ILE A 46 1.55 -4.79 -7.66
CA ILE A 46 0.16 -5.25 -7.54
C ILE A 46 -0.78 -4.40 -8.39
N TRP A 47 -0.71 -3.07 -8.28
CA TRP A 47 -1.70 -2.21 -8.92
C TRP A 47 -1.36 -1.88 -10.38
N SER A 48 -0.11 -1.99 -10.78
CA SER A 48 0.32 -1.85 -12.19
C SER A 48 -0.31 -2.89 -13.13
N THR A 49 -0.75 -4.03 -12.59
CA THR A 49 -1.30 -5.16 -13.36
C THR A 49 -2.81 -5.31 -13.20
N LYS A 50 -3.45 -4.49 -12.35
CA LYS A 50 -4.89 -4.53 -12.08
C LYS A 50 -5.59 -3.32 -12.70
N GLU A 51 -6.71 -3.56 -13.36
CA GLU A 51 -7.62 -2.51 -13.85
C GLU A 51 -8.87 -2.43 -12.98
N GLY A 52 -9.51 -1.25 -12.91
CA GLY A 52 -10.77 -1.07 -12.18
C GLY A 52 -10.66 -1.18 -10.65
N LEU A 53 -9.50 -0.83 -10.07
CA LEU A 53 -9.28 -0.88 -8.63
C LEU A 53 -10.16 0.12 -7.88
N ALA A 54 -11.07 -0.39 -7.04
CA ALA A 54 -11.79 0.46 -6.10
C ALA A 54 -10.92 0.80 -4.88
N LEU A 55 -11.26 1.89 -4.17
CA LEU A 55 -10.54 2.27 -2.95
C LEU A 55 -10.56 1.15 -1.90
N CYS A 56 -11.65 0.41 -1.79
CA CYS A 56 -11.75 -0.73 -0.86
C CYS A 56 -10.77 -1.84 -1.21
N ASP A 57 -10.57 -2.12 -2.51
CA ASP A 57 -9.61 -3.13 -2.98
C ASP A 57 -8.19 -2.70 -2.65
N ILE A 58 -7.87 -1.42 -2.86
CA ILE A 58 -6.57 -0.84 -2.55
C ILE A 58 -6.28 -0.91 -1.05
N VAL A 59 -7.25 -0.54 -0.21
CA VAL A 59 -7.10 -0.60 1.25
C VAL A 59 -6.95 -2.06 1.70
N ASN A 60 -7.73 -2.97 1.13
CA ASN A 60 -7.61 -4.40 1.41
C ASN A 60 -6.25 -4.95 0.99
N ASP A 61 -5.75 -4.60 -0.19
CA ASP A 61 -4.42 -4.98 -0.68
C ASP A 61 -3.33 -4.50 0.30
N ILE A 62 -3.39 -3.25 0.79
CA ILE A 62 -2.42 -2.73 1.77
C ILE A 62 -2.40 -3.56 3.05
N LEU A 63 -3.57 -3.89 3.61
CA LEU A 63 -3.67 -4.59 4.88
C LEU A 63 -3.36 -6.08 4.75
N SER A 64 -3.78 -6.70 3.65
CA SER A 64 -3.71 -8.15 3.41
C SER A 64 -2.44 -8.62 2.70
N THR A 65 -1.63 -7.71 2.12
CA THR A 65 -0.33 -8.08 1.50
C THR A 65 0.57 -8.77 2.53
N ASN A 66 1.20 -9.87 2.15
CA ASN A 66 2.08 -10.60 3.07
C ASN A 66 3.25 -9.72 3.55
N ASP A 67 3.51 -9.69 4.86
CA ASP A 67 4.54 -8.86 5.46
C ASP A 67 5.96 -9.21 5.00
N ASP A 68 6.20 -10.47 4.64
CA ASP A 68 7.53 -10.94 4.19
C ASP A 68 7.98 -10.31 2.88
N VAL A 69 7.05 -9.86 2.02
CA VAL A 69 7.42 -9.23 0.75
C VAL A 69 8.16 -7.92 0.95
N PHE A 70 7.90 -7.23 2.07
CA PHE A 70 8.53 -5.96 2.42
C PHE A 70 9.94 -6.14 2.99
N ARG A 71 10.37 -7.37 3.32
CA ARG A 71 11.76 -7.65 3.70
C ARG A 71 12.71 -7.47 2.52
N LYS A 72 12.26 -7.89 1.33
CA LYS A 72 13.02 -7.85 0.07
C LYS A 72 13.18 -6.44 -0.53
N VAL A 73 12.41 -5.47 -0.04
CA VAL A 73 12.48 -4.08 -0.53
C VAL A 73 13.80 -3.39 -0.10
N LYS A 74 14.53 -3.98 0.85
CA LYS A 74 15.82 -3.47 1.36
C LYS A 74 17.06 -4.26 0.94
N GLU A 75 16.91 -5.31 0.14
CA GLU A 75 18.05 -6.04 -0.45
C GLU A 75 18.53 -5.40 -1.76
#